data_AF-A0A961MDQ7-F1
#
_entry.id   AF-A0A961MDQ7-F1
#
_cell.length_a   1.000
_cell.length_b   1.000
_cell.length_c   1.000
_cell.angle_alpha   90.00
_cell.angle_beta   90.00
_cell.angle_gamma   90.00
#
_symmetry.space_group_name_H-M   'P 1'
#
loop_
_entity.id
_entity.type
_entity.pdbx_description
1 polymer ?
#
loop_
_entity_poly.entity_id
_entity_poly.type
_entity_poly.pdbx_seq_one_letter_code
_entity_poly.pdbx_strand_id
1 'polypeptide(L)'
;MNIDELVAIDIHTHAEEPCDACRDDGYNEFQTGMANYFKNPAGAEGMLPSIQETAAYFRERKIAAVIFPVDAERETGFRRYHNEEVLEIAKDNDDILIPFASIDPHKGK
;
A
#
# COMPACT_ATOMS: atom_id res chain seq x y z
N MET A 1 -14.82 -12.82 -0.52
CA MET A 1 -15.65 -11.60 -0.74
C MET A 1 -17.09 -11.93 -1.11
N ASN A 2 -18.09 -11.32 -0.46
CA ASN A 2 -19.50 -11.37 -0.87
C ASN A 2 -19.92 -10.04 -1.51
N ILE A 3 -20.17 -10.03 -2.82
CA ILE A 3 -20.40 -8.80 -3.59
C ILE A 3 -21.75 -8.13 -3.23
N ASP A 4 -22.76 -8.91 -2.85
CA ASP A 4 -24.09 -8.39 -2.51
C ASP A 4 -24.10 -7.56 -1.21
N GLU A 5 -23.06 -7.72 -0.37
CA GLU A 5 -22.90 -6.98 0.88
C GLU A 5 -22.07 -5.70 0.73
N LEU A 6 -21.42 -5.50 -0.43
CA LEU A 6 -20.59 -4.34 -0.70
C LEU A 6 -21.38 -3.18 -1.30
N VAL A 7 -20.99 -1.94 -0.95
CA VAL A 7 -21.60 -0.72 -1.50
C VAL A 7 -20.77 -0.09 -2.61
N ALA A 8 -19.48 -0.41 -2.71
CA ALA A 8 -18.58 0.07 -3.75
C ALA A 8 -17.30 -0.79 -3.85
N ILE A 9 -16.53 -0.53 -4.92
CA ILE A 9 -15.15 -1.00 -5.09
C ILE A 9 -14.28 0.22 -5.35
N ASP A 10 -13.28 0.43 -4.50
CA ASP A 10 -12.17 1.33 -4.77
C ASP A 10 -11.12 0.60 -5.61
N ILE A 11 -10.80 1.16 -6.78
CA ILE A 11 -9.89 0.54 -7.74
C ILE A 11 -8.44 0.98 -7.58
N HIS A 12 -8.11 1.83 -6.61
CA HIS A 12 -6.78 2.40 -6.47
C HIS A 12 -6.38 2.65 -5.01
N THR A 13 -5.84 1.64 -4.35
CA THR A 13 -5.19 1.78 -3.04
C THR A 13 -3.78 1.24 -3.06
N HIS A 14 -2.91 1.87 -2.27
CA HIS A 14 -1.50 1.50 -2.22
C HIS A 14 -1.24 0.63 -0.98
N ALA A 15 -0.55 -0.48 -1.19
CA ALA A 15 0.17 -1.18 -0.14
C ALA A 15 1.45 -0.38 0.15
N GLU A 16 1.37 0.51 1.13
CA GLU A 16 2.50 1.32 1.58
C GLU A 16 2.57 1.23 3.11
N GLU A 17 3.64 0.62 3.62
CA GLU A 17 4.05 0.83 5.02
C GLU A 17 5.38 1.59 5.03
N PRO A 18 5.64 2.42 6.05
CA PRO A 18 7.00 2.86 6.34
C PRO A 18 7.85 1.61 6.52
N CYS A 19 8.80 1.36 5.62
CA CYS A 19 9.63 0.16 5.69
C CYS A 19 10.38 0.15 7.02
N ASP A 20 10.12 -0.87 7.85
CA ASP A 20 10.84 -1.06 9.09
C ASP A 20 12.34 -1.27 8.80
N ALA A 21 13.11 -0.20 9.00
CA ALA A 21 14.55 -0.18 9.27
C ALA A 21 15.54 -0.78 8.24
N CYS A 22 15.17 -1.13 7.01
CA CYS A 22 16.04 -1.99 6.18
C CYS A 22 17.06 -1.30 5.24
N ARG A 23 16.94 -0.01 4.88
CA ARG A 23 17.93 0.66 4.02
C ARG A 23 17.83 2.19 4.11
N ASP A 24 18.97 2.87 4.19
CA ASP A 24 19.04 4.32 3.97
C ASP A 24 19.09 4.59 2.45
N ASP A 25 17.92 4.52 1.82
CA ASP A 25 17.73 4.75 0.38
C ASP A 25 17.08 6.11 0.08
N GLY A 26 16.98 6.98 1.08
CA GLY A 26 16.32 8.28 0.99
C GLY A 26 14.79 8.25 1.17
N TYR A 27 14.19 7.07 1.36
CA TYR A 27 12.73 6.97 1.50
C TYR A 27 12.20 7.69 2.75
N ASN A 28 12.93 7.67 3.87
CA ASN A 28 12.53 8.38 5.09
C ASN A 28 12.54 9.91 4.91
N GLU A 29 13.51 10.45 4.16
CA GLU A 29 13.54 11.88 3.82
C GLU A 29 12.36 12.23 2.90
N PHE A 30 12.07 11.38 1.91
CA PHE A 30 10.91 11.53 1.06
C PHE A 30 9.59 11.55 1.85
N GLN A 31 9.40 10.61 2.79
CA GLN A 31 8.23 10.55 3.67
C GLN A 31 8.12 11.78 4.56
N THR A 32 9.24 12.27 5.09
CA THR A 32 9.29 13.51 5.88
C THR A 32 8.90 14.73 5.03
N GLY A 33 9.43 14.83 3.81
CA GLY A 33 9.07 15.88 2.85
C GLY A 33 7.59 15.84 2.49
N MET A 34 7.05 14.65 2.26
CA MET A 34 5.62 14.43 2.00
C MET A 34 4.76 14.87 3.19
N ALA A 35 5.15 14.51 4.42
CA ALA A 35 4.40 14.86 5.63
C ALA A 35 4.33 16.38 5.82
N ASN A 36 5.46 17.05 5.61
CA ASN A 36 5.58 18.50 5.69
C ASN A 36 4.77 19.21 4.59
N TYR A 37 4.83 18.71 3.35
CA TYR A 37 4.13 19.30 2.22
C TYR A 37 2.61 19.20 2.36
N PHE A 38 2.10 18.00 2.68
CA PHE A 38 0.67 17.75 2.84
C PHE A 38 0.12 18.14 4.21
N LYS A 39 1.00 18.56 5.14
CA LYS A 39 0.65 18.95 6.51
C LYS A 39 -0.11 17.84 7.24
N ASN A 40 0.35 16.59 7.07
CA ASN A 40 -0.32 15.44 7.65
C ASN A 40 -0.19 15.47 9.18
N PRO A 41 -1.30 15.48 9.94
CA PRO A 41 -1.26 15.51 11.41
C PRO A 41 -0.62 14.26 12.04
N ALA A 42 -0.56 13.15 11.32
CA ALA A 42 0.05 11.90 11.78
C ALA A 42 1.60 11.86 11.61
N GLY A 43 2.20 12.87 11.00
CA GLY A 43 3.64 12.94 10.76
C GLY A 43 4.14 11.94 9.71
N ALA A 44 5.47 11.80 9.60
CA ALA A 44 6.10 10.91 8.61
C ALA A 44 5.90 9.42 8.92
N GLU A 45 5.76 9.07 10.20
CA GLU A 45 5.65 7.68 10.66
C GLU A 45 4.19 7.18 10.65
N GLY A 46 3.20 8.06 10.78
CA GLY A 46 1.77 7.69 10.84
C GLY A 46 0.98 8.00 9.57
N MET A 47 1.63 8.46 8.50
CA MET A 47 0.92 8.87 7.28
C MET A 47 0.41 7.69 6.44
N LEU A 48 1.11 6.57 6.44
CA LEU A 48 0.82 5.44 5.58
C LEU A 48 0.24 4.29 6.42
N PRO A 49 -1.03 3.89 6.20
CA PRO A 49 -1.63 2.77 6.92
C PRO A 49 -1.06 1.45 6.40
N SER A 50 -0.87 0.49 7.30
CA SER A 50 -0.60 -0.90 6.91
C SER A 50 -1.74 -1.49 6.05
N ILE A 51 -1.46 -2.59 5.36
CA ILE A 51 -2.47 -3.32 4.58
C ILE A 51 -3.63 -3.78 5.48
N GLN A 52 -3.35 -4.17 6.72
CA GLN A 52 -4.35 -4.61 7.70
C GLN A 52 -5.25 -3.46 8.17
N GLU A 53 -4.66 -2.29 8.45
CA GLU A 53 -5.42 -1.09 8.80
C GLU A 53 -6.28 -0.63 7.62
N THR A 54 -5.75 -0.71 6.41
CA THR A 54 -6.49 -0.45 5.17
C THR A 54 -7.68 -1.41 5.06
N ALA A 55 -7.46 -2.73 5.22
CA ALA A 55 -8.54 -3.71 5.19
C ALA A 55 -9.63 -3.41 6.23
N ALA A 56 -9.24 -3.09 7.47
CA ALA A 56 -10.19 -2.74 8.53
C ALA A 56 -11.02 -1.49 8.17
N TYR A 57 -10.35 -0.43 7.70
CA TYR A 57 -11.00 0.82 7.31
C TYR A 57 -12.05 0.61 6.20
N PHE A 58 -11.70 -0.17 5.19
CA PHE A 58 -12.57 -0.48 4.05
C PHE A 58 -13.72 -1.42 4.43
N ARG A 59 -13.46 -2.41 5.31
CA ARG A 59 -14.46 -3.36 5.81
C ARG A 59 -15.56 -2.66 6.61
N GLU A 60 -15.22 -1.71 7.47
CA GLU A 60 -16.19 -0.89 8.22
C GLU A 60 -17.18 -0.16 7.29
N ARG A 61 -16.73 0.20 6.08
CA ARG A 61 -17.51 0.94 5.09
C ARG A 61 -18.19 0.05 4.06
N LYS A 62 -17.94 -1.27 4.11
CA LYS A 62 -18.40 -2.24 3.11
C LYS A 62 -17.96 -1.89 1.69
N ILE A 63 -16.73 -1.39 1.56
CA ILE A 63 -16.12 -1.05 0.27
C ILE A 63 -14.97 -2.01 0.04
N ALA A 64 -14.96 -2.76 -1.06
CA ALA A 64 -13.78 -3.55 -1.43
C ALA A 64 -12.68 -2.64 -1.98
N ALA A 65 -11.42 -3.02 -1.81
CA ALA A 65 -10.28 -2.24 -2.28
C ALA A 65 -9.33 -3.08 -3.14
N VAL A 66 -9.03 -2.58 -4.34
CA VAL A 66 -7.92 -3.07 -5.16
C VAL A 66 -6.62 -2.49 -4.61
N ILE A 67 -5.73 -3.36 -4.13
CA ILE A 67 -4.52 -2.97 -3.40
C ILE A 67 -3.26 -3.50 -4.08
N PHE A 68 -2.25 -2.65 -4.22
CA PHE A 68 -0.98 -2.98 -4.88
C PHE A 68 0.20 -2.16 -4.34
N PRO A 69 1.43 -2.69 -4.40
CA PRO A 69 2.62 -1.89 -4.15
C PRO A 69 2.93 -1.01 -5.38
N VAL A 70 3.56 0.14 -5.18
CA VAL A 70 4.02 0.98 -6.31
C VAL A 70 5.45 0.60 -6.68
N ASP A 71 5.64 -0.35 -7.58
CA ASP A 71 6.98 -0.74 -8.04
C ASP A 71 7.60 0.32 -8.96
N ALA A 72 8.51 1.11 -8.39
CA ALA A 72 9.33 2.10 -9.08
C ALA A 72 10.81 1.97 -8.69
N GLU A 73 11.22 0.77 -8.28
CA GLU A 73 12.53 0.53 -7.66
C GLU A 73 13.70 0.83 -8.60
N ARG A 74 13.57 0.62 -9.92
CA ARG A 74 14.68 0.89 -10.85
C ARG A 74 15.02 2.38 -10.90
N GLU A 75 14.02 3.25 -10.84
CA GLU A 75 14.22 4.70 -10.95
C GLU A 75 14.53 5.33 -9.59
N THR A 76 13.80 4.92 -8.55
CA THR A 76 13.87 5.57 -7.24
C THR A 76 14.87 4.91 -6.31
N GLY A 77 15.19 3.63 -6.53
CA GLY A 77 15.93 2.82 -5.57
C GLY A 77 15.14 2.51 -4.29
N PHE A 78 13.88 2.94 -4.17
CA PHE A 78 13.09 2.71 -2.96
C PHE A 78 12.60 1.27 -2.90
N ARG A 79 12.82 0.62 -1.77
CA ARG A 79 12.21 -0.69 -1.51
C ARG A 79 10.69 -0.55 -1.33
N ARG A 80 9.94 -1.53 -1.86
CA ARG A 80 8.49 -1.68 -1.69
C ARG A 80 8.17 -3.13 -1.32
N TYR A 81 6.93 -3.39 -0.91
CA TYR A 81 6.48 -4.77 -0.70
C TYR A 81 6.70 -5.61 -1.96
N HIS A 82 7.12 -6.85 -1.75
CA HIS A 82 7.06 -7.86 -2.79
C HIS A 82 5.59 -8.19 -3.11
N ASN A 83 5.29 -8.52 -4.36
CA ASN A 83 3.91 -8.86 -4.76
C ASN A 83 3.39 -10.07 -3.99
N GLU A 84 4.27 -11.01 -3.66
CA GLU A 84 3.97 -12.18 -2.83
C GLU A 84 3.54 -11.78 -1.42
N GLU A 85 4.20 -10.79 -0.80
CA GLU A 85 3.82 -10.32 0.54
C GLU A 85 2.44 -9.67 0.53
N VAL A 86 2.15 -8.82 -0.48
CA VAL A 86 0.82 -8.23 -0.65
C VAL A 86 -0.24 -9.30 -0.89
N LEU A 87 0.08 -10.32 -1.69
CA LEU A 87 -0.82 -11.44 -1.95
C LEU A 87 -1.16 -12.22 -0.67
N GLU A 88 -0.18 -12.52 0.18
CA GLU A 88 -0.46 -13.28 1.40
C GLU A 88 -1.28 -12.49 2.42
N ILE A 89 -1.01 -11.19 2.57
CA ILE A 89 -1.82 -10.36 3.47
C ILE A 89 -3.23 -10.15 2.90
N ALA A 90 -3.36 -9.99 1.57
CA ALA A 90 -4.65 -9.88 0.92
C ALA A 90 -5.47 -11.18 1.01
N LYS A 91 -4.82 -12.34 0.98
CA LYS A 91 -5.46 -13.65 1.18
C LYS A 91 -6.09 -13.77 2.57
N ASP A 92 -5.43 -13.26 3.60
CA ASP A 92 -5.98 -13.21 4.95
C ASP A 92 -7.13 -12.20 5.10
N ASN A 93 -7.36 -11.35 4.08
CA ASN A 93 -8.40 -10.33 4.01
C ASN A 93 -9.22 -10.44 2.70
N ASP A 94 -9.42 -11.66 2.21
CA ASP A 94 -10.08 -11.96 0.93
C ASP A 94 -11.57 -11.60 0.90
N ASP A 95 -12.12 -11.20 2.05
CA ASP A 95 -13.46 -10.67 2.20
C ASP A 95 -13.57 -9.23 1.67
N ILE A 96 -12.47 -8.46 1.69
CA ILE A 96 -12.48 -7.02 1.39
C ILE A 96 -11.37 -6.56 0.42
N LEU A 97 -10.23 -7.25 0.35
CA LEU A 97 -9.10 -6.86 -0.51
C LEU A 97 -9.06 -7.65 -1.82
N ILE A 98 -8.67 -6.96 -2.89
CA ILE A 98 -8.41 -7.53 -4.23
C ILE A 98 -6.94 -7.24 -4.56
N PRO A 99 -6.03 -8.23 -4.48
CA PRO A 99 -4.61 -7.99 -4.73
C PRO A 99 -4.36 -7.72 -6.22
N PHE A 100 -3.51 -6.73 -6.51
CA PHE A 100 -3.03 -6.46 -7.86
C PHE A 100 -1.50 -6.40 -7.86
N ALA A 101 -0.87 -7.09 -8.80
CA ALA A 101 0.58 -7.11 -8.90
C ALA A 101 1.09 -5.87 -9.64
N SER A 102 2.19 -5.31 -9.16
CA SER A 102 2.88 -4.18 -9.79
C SER A 102 4.31 -4.58 -10.12
N ILE A 103 4.75 -4.29 -11.34
CA ILE A 103 6.06 -4.66 -11.86
C ILE A 103 6.64 -3.46 -12.61
N ASP A 104 7.82 -3.01 -12.20
CA ASP A 104 8.58 -2.01 -12.94
C ASP A 104 9.02 -2.60 -14.29
N PRO A 105 8.55 -2.05 -15.43
CA PRO A 105 8.85 -2.61 -16.75
C PRO A 105 10.33 -2.53 -17.13
N HIS A 106 11.15 -1.77 -16.39
CA HIS A 106 12.60 -1.68 -16.61
C HIS A 106 13.39 -2.80 -15.92
N LYS A 107 12.79 -3.55 -14.98
CA LYS A 107 13.46 -4.69 -14.33
C LYS A 107 13.64 -5.90 -15.25
N GLY A 108 12.90 -5.96 -16.35
CA GLY A 108 12.97 -7.05 -17.34
C GLY A 108 13.91 -6.80 -18.52
N LYS A 109 14.75 -5.75 -18.47
CA LYS A 109 15.69 -5.39 -19.54
C LYS A 109 17.13 -5.73 -19.16
#